data_AF-A0A8J8GDZ7-F1
#
_entry.id   AF-A0A8J8GDZ7-F1
#
_cell.length_a   1.000
_cell.length_b   1.000
_cell.length_c   1.000
_cell.angle_alpha   90.00
_cell.angle_beta   90.00
_cell.angle_gamma   90.00
#
_symmetry.space_group_name_H-M   'P 1'
#
loop_
_entity.id
_entity.type
_entity.pdbx_description
1 polymer ?
#
loop_
_entity_poly.entity_id
_entity_poly.type
_entity_poly.pdbx_seq_one_letter_code
_entity_poly.pdbx_strand_id
1 'polypeptide(L)'
;MDERLRPILEENAADENTLGILLYENEKKNWLGSEQPDVYLIVLMRELEFDKNPYMIDHYIVDQLKITVHTVSEQQLCRHLKYSNYLQWILNGQVLFEKENSIQKLRIKLQEIPINIRKKKICIEFANLIKCYSMGKEFYERKQYLDAFTLMVQALQHLATLSVLEHGLYPANSLWNQVKKLEPEVYTFYLELSESNEPIEKRVQLLFLELGFATSSRTRIGSSYLLEIMKSKDEWTLKDLVNDERLIEFAPNLELFLQYLALKNIVAVDDQNSKGSAVYQRKYKVR
;
A
#
# COMPACT_ATOMS: atom_id res chain seq x y z
N MET A 1 -6.94 15.97 -31.50
CA MET A 1 -6.76 16.37 -30.10
C MET A 1 -7.86 17.37 -29.79
N ASP A 2 -8.47 17.33 -28.61
CA ASP A 2 -9.48 18.33 -28.25
C ASP A 2 -8.80 19.71 -28.14
N GLU A 3 -9.15 20.64 -29.03
CA GLU A 3 -8.53 21.99 -29.08
C GLU A 3 -8.68 22.74 -27.74
N ARG A 4 -9.67 22.38 -26.92
CA ARG A 4 -9.90 22.95 -25.59
C ARG A 4 -8.75 22.72 -24.61
N LEU A 5 -7.96 21.66 -24.79
CA LEU A 5 -6.83 21.33 -23.91
C LEU A 5 -5.54 22.06 -24.30
N ARG A 6 -5.50 22.64 -25.50
CA ARG A 6 -4.30 23.19 -26.10
C ARG A 6 -3.60 24.26 -25.26
N PRO A 7 -4.30 25.23 -24.63
CA PRO A 7 -3.63 26.25 -23.82
C PRO A 7 -2.87 25.65 -22.62
N ILE A 8 -3.49 24.69 -21.94
CA ILE A 8 -2.90 23.99 -20.77
C ILE A 8 -1.70 23.16 -21.22
N LEU A 9 -1.80 22.48 -22.37
CA LEU A 9 -0.72 21.66 -22.91
C LEU A 9 0.47 22.50 -23.36
N GLU A 10 0.24 23.62 -24.04
CA GLU A 10 1.30 24.51 -24.51
C GLU A 10 2.08 25.12 -23.34
N GLU A 11 1.38 25.56 -22.28
CA GLU A 11 2.01 26.06 -21.05
C GLU A 11 2.89 25.00 -20.38
N ASN A 12 2.36 23.79 -20.18
CA ASN A 12 3.10 22.72 -19.50
C ASN A 12 4.23 22.13 -20.37
N ALA A 13 4.06 22.07 -21.69
CA ALA A 13 5.08 21.56 -22.61
C ALA A 13 6.23 22.55 -22.84
N ALA A 14 5.98 23.85 -22.65
CA ALA A 14 7.01 24.89 -22.73
C ALA A 14 8.00 24.83 -21.56
N ASP A 15 7.63 24.24 -20.43
CA ASP A 15 8.55 24.00 -19.32
C ASP A 15 9.66 23.02 -19.73
N GLU A 16 10.91 23.46 -19.58
CA GLU A 16 12.10 22.66 -19.90
C GLU A 16 12.17 21.38 -19.06
N ASN A 17 11.62 21.39 -17.85
CA ASN A 17 11.59 20.28 -16.92
C ASN A 17 10.49 19.25 -17.23
N THR A 18 9.49 19.58 -18.04
CA THR A 18 8.44 18.63 -18.43
C THR A 18 9.03 17.54 -19.34
N LEU A 19 8.92 16.29 -18.89
CA LEU A 19 9.35 15.08 -19.60
C LEU A 19 8.23 14.48 -20.44
N GLY A 20 6.97 14.69 -20.06
CA GLY A 20 5.83 14.22 -20.83
C GLY A 20 4.49 14.60 -20.21
N ILE A 21 3.44 14.54 -21.03
CA ILE A 21 2.06 14.81 -20.63
C ILE A 21 1.18 13.66 -21.11
N LEU A 22 0.42 13.09 -20.18
CA LEU A 22 -0.57 12.04 -20.41
C LEU A 22 -1.97 12.59 -20.21
N LEU A 23 -2.92 12.06 -20.97
CA LEU A 23 -4.35 12.29 -20.80
C LEU A 23 -5.06 10.99 -20.43
N TYR A 24 -5.91 11.05 -19.42
CA TYR A 24 -6.79 9.96 -19.05
C TYR A 24 -8.23 10.47 -18.94
N GLU A 25 -9.12 9.91 -19.75
CA GLU A 25 -10.54 10.26 -19.71
C GLU A 25 -11.25 9.54 -18.56
N ASN A 26 -12.01 10.29 -17.77
CA ASN A 26 -12.81 9.71 -16.71
C ASN A 26 -14.09 9.12 -17.30
N GLU A 27 -14.11 7.79 -17.48
CA GLU A 27 -15.28 7.06 -17.98
C GLU A 27 -16.45 7.05 -16.97
N LYS A 28 -16.24 7.44 -15.70
CA LYS A 28 -17.22 7.38 -14.61
C LYS A 28 -18.02 8.68 -14.42
N LYS A 29 -18.42 9.33 -15.51
CA LYS A 29 -19.09 10.65 -15.51
C LYS A 29 -20.33 10.79 -14.62
N ASN A 30 -20.97 9.68 -14.19
CA ASN A 30 -22.33 9.71 -13.65
C ASN A 30 -22.53 9.19 -12.20
N TRP A 31 -21.48 8.77 -11.47
CA TRP A 31 -21.69 8.08 -10.18
C TRP A 31 -21.71 9.00 -8.94
N LEU A 32 -21.05 10.17 -8.96
CA LEU A 32 -20.88 11.05 -7.80
C LEU A 32 -21.15 12.53 -8.13
N GLY A 33 -22.29 12.82 -8.77
CA GLY A 33 -22.64 14.18 -9.15
C GLY A 33 -21.63 14.85 -10.10
N SER A 34 -21.95 16.06 -10.54
CA SER A 34 -21.25 16.77 -11.62
C SER A 34 -19.80 17.17 -11.34
N GLU A 35 -19.24 16.92 -10.15
CA GLU A 35 -17.98 17.53 -9.69
C GLU A 35 -16.71 16.70 -9.95
N GLN A 36 -16.83 15.51 -10.52
CA GLN A 36 -15.63 14.78 -10.96
C GLN A 36 -15.06 15.41 -12.23
N PRO A 37 -13.72 15.45 -12.38
CA PRO A 37 -13.12 15.88 -13.62
C PRO A 37 -13.48 14.89 -14.74
N ASP A 38 -13.75 15.45 -15.92
CA ASP A 38 -13.93 14.71 -17.15
C ASP A 38 -12.59 14.14 -17.65
N VAL A 39 -11.50 14.87 -17.39
CA VAL A 39 -10.16 14.57 -17.88
C VAL A 39 -9.13 14.75 -16.77
N TYR A 40 -8.25 13.76 -16.64
CA TYR A 40 -7.01 13.88 -15.86
C TYR A 40 -5.84 14.09 -16.81
N LEU A 41 -5.10 15.16 -16.60
CA LEU A 41 -3.80 15.38 -17.24
C LEU A 41 -2.70 15.05 -16.24
N ILE A 42 -1.70 14.29 -16.66
CA ILE A 42 -0.56 13.91 -15.82
C ILE A 42 0.70 14.47 -16.47
N VAL A 43 1.28 15.48 -15.83
CA VAL A 43 2.51 16.15 -16.25
C VAL A 43 3.68 15.52 -15.49
N LEU A 44 4.53 14.80 -16.22
CA LEU A 44 5.72 14.17 -15.67
C LEU A 44 6.89 15.16 -15.74
N MET A 45 7.48 15.51 -14.60
CA MET A 45 8.61 16.46 -14.52
C MET A 45 9.94 15.79 -14.13
N ARG A 46 11.05 16.46 -14.49
CA ARG A 46 12.42 16.10 -14.08
C ARG A 46 12.61 16.31 -12.58
N GLU A 47 13.37 15.42 -11.96
CA GLU A 47 13.48 15.28 -10.50
C GLU A 47 14.13 16.46 -9.76
N LEU A 48 15.02 17.21 -10.42
CA LEU A 48 16.02 18.07 -9.77
C LEU A 48 15.46 19.30 -9.03
N GLU A 49 14.16 19.62 -9.14
CA GLU A 49 13.56 20.80 -8.47
C GLU A 49 12.36 20.49 -7.54
N PHE A 50 11.92 19.23 -7.41
CA PHE A 50 10.60 18.91 -6.82
C PHE A 50 10.61 18.17 -5.47
N ASP A 51 11.78 17.82 -4.91
CA ASP A 51 11.86 16.89 -3.77
C ASP A 51 11.48 17.51 -2.39
N LYS A 52 10.89 18.72 -2.38
CA LYS A 52 10.47 19.43 -1.15
C LYS A 52 9.01 19.87 -1.09
N ASN A 53 8.22 19.74 -2.17
CA ASN A 53 6.81 20.16 -2.19
C ASN A 53 5.84 19.00 -2.50
N PRO A 54 4.59 19.06 -2.00
CA PRO A 54 3.57 18.04 -2.23
C PRO A 54 3.15 17.98 -3.71
N TYR A 55 2.47 16.90 -4.08
CA TYR A 55 1.71 16.77 -5.34
C TYR A 55 1.06 18.09 -5.72
N MET A 56 1.42 18.64 -6.88
CA MET A 56 0.75 19.83 -7.41
C MET A 56 -0.46 19.37 -8.21
N ILE A 57 -1.64 19.84 -7.79
CA ILE A 57 -2.92 19.49 -8.38
C ILE A 57 -3.63 20.80 -8.70
N ASP A 58 -3.85 21.03 -9.98
CA ASP A 58 -4.57 22.20 -10.48
C ASP A 58 -5.90 21.76 -11.11
N HIS A 59 -6.95 22.55 -10.86
CA HIS A 59 -8.28 22.32 -11.43
C HIS A 59 -8.61 23.41 -12.45
N TYR A 60 -8.98 22.99 -13.65
CA TYR A 60 -9.38 23.87 -14.74
C TYR A 60 -10.78 23.53 -15.24
N ILE A 61 -11.45 24.54 -15.79
CA ILE A 61 -12.70 24.38 -16.52
C ILE A 61 -12.54 25.10 -17.86
N VAL A 62 -12.70 24.38 -18.96
CA VAL A 62 -12.66 24.95 -20.32
C VAL A 62 -13.90 24.50 -21.07
N ASP A 63 -14.78 25.43 -21.46
CA ASP A 63 -16.05 25.13 -22.15
C ASP A 63 -16.83 23.98 -21.49
N GLN A 64 -17.01 24.10 -20.16
CA GLN A 64 -17.68 23.12 -19.28
C GLN A 64 -16.95 21.78 -19.08
N LEU A 65 -15.82 21.55 -19.77
CA LEU A 65 -14.95 20.41 -19.54
C LEU A 65 -14.16 20.61 -18.25
N LYS A 66 -14.36 19.73 -17.26
CA LYS A 66 -13.62 19.75 -15.99
C LYS A 66 -12.32 18.97 -16.12
N ILE A 67 -11.21 19.62 -15.84
CA ILE A 67 -9.87 19.06 -16.04
C ILE A 67 -9.12 19.14 -14.72
N THR A 68 -8.46 18.06 -14.33
CA THR A 68 -7.51 18.06 -13.22
C THR A 68 -6.12 17.76 -13.75
N VAL A 69 -5.17 18.67 -13.53
CA VAL A 69 -3.77 18.51 -13.89
C VAL A 69 -3.01 18.04 -12.66
N HIS A 70 -2.31 16.92 -12.78
CA HIS A 70 -1.44 16.35 -11.77
C HIS A 70 0.01 16.48 -12.23
N THR A 71 0.79 17.30 -11.52
CA THR A 71 2.21 17.49 -11.80
C THR A 71 3.03 16.68 -10.82
N VAL A 72 3.81 15.72 -11.34
CA VAL A 72 4.48 14.68 -10.56
C VAL A 72 5.87 14.34 -11.11
N SER A 73 6.78 13.92 -10.23
CA SER A 73 8.04 13.27 -10.62
C SER A 73 7.93 11.75 -10.63
N GLU A 74 8.84 11.07 -11.32
CA GLU A 74 8.95 9.60 -11.30
C GLU A 74 9.13 9.08 -9.86
N GLN A 75 9.94 9.75 -9.06
CA GLN A 75 10.19 9.37 -7.66
C GLN A 75 8.94 9.53 -6.78
N GLN A 76 8.18 10.62 -6.95
CA GLN A 76 6.92 10.82 -6.24
C GLN A 76 5.92 9.73 -6.61
N LEU A 77 5.77 9.44 -7.91
CA LEU A 77 4.94 8.34 -8.40
C LEU A 77 5.34 7.04 -7.71
N CYS A 78 6.62 6.64 -7.78
CA CYS A 78 7.15 5.43 -7.15
C CYS A 78 6.90 5.37 -5.63
N ARG A 79 7.10 6.49 -4.91
CA ARG A 79 6.86 6.59 -3.46
C ARG A 79 5.38 6.42 -3.11
N HIS A 80 4.45 6.95 -3.92
CA HIS A 80 3.02 6.91 -3.63
C HIS A 80 2.19 6.09 -4.63
N LEU A 81 2.78 5.05 -5.23
CA LEU A 81 2.03 3.96 -5.92
C LEU A 81 1.03 3.22 -4.99
N LYS A 82 0.76 3.77 -3.79
CA LYS A 82 -0.37 3.41 -2.94
C LYS A 82 -1.71 3.82 -3.57
N TYR A 83 -1.72 4.75 -4.53
CA TYR A 83 -2.92 5.15 -5.27
C TYR A 83 -2.97 4.43 -6.62
N SER A 84 -3.79 3.38 -6.69
CA SER A 84 -4.14 2.59 -7.87
C SER A 84 -4.46 3.42 -9.13
N ASN A 85 -5.00 4.63 -8.95
CA ASN A 85 -5.42 5.49 -10.04
C ASN A 85 -4.25 6.02 -10.88
N TYR A 86 -3.15 6.50 -10.28
CA TYR A 86 -2.01 7.00 -11.06
C TYR A 86 -1.37 5.91 -11.91
N LEU A 87 -1.27 4.69 -11.37
CA LEU A 87 -0.77 3.55 -12.13
C LEU A 87 -1.66 3.28 -13.35
N GLN A 88 -2.98 3.28 -13.16
CA GLN A 88 -3.94 3.11 -14.25
C GLN A 88 -3.83 4.24 -15.29
N TRP A 89 -3.71 5.49 -14.84
CA TRP A 89 -3.58 6.65 -15.72
C TRP A 89 -2.28 6.61 -16.53
N ILE A 90 -1.16 6.21 -15.94
CA ILE A 90 0.11 6.12 -16.64
C ILE A 90 0.13 4.97 -17.65
N LEU A 91 -0.37 3.80 -17.24
CA LEU A 91 -0.38 2.62 -18.11
C LEU A 91 -1.35 2.75 -19.29
N ASN A 92 -2.52 3.34 -19.06
CA ASN A 92 -3.60 3.37 -20.06
C ASN A 92 -3.87 4.75 -20.69
N GLY A 93 -3.28 5.83 -20.15
CA GLY A 93 -3.51 7.18 -20.67
C GLY A 93 -2.96 7.38 -22.08
N GLN A 94 -3.56 8.31 -22.83
CA GLN A 94 -3.05 8.75 -24.12
C GLN A 94 -1.85 9.68 -23.91
N VAL A 95 -0.74 9.43 -24.61
CA VAL A 95 0.41 10.33 -24.60
C VAL A 95 0.10 11.54 -25.49
N LEU A 96 0.13 12.74 -24.91
CA LEU A 96 -0.05 14.00 -25.64
C LEU A 96 1.27 14.69 -25.96
N PHE A 97 2.27 14.52 -25.09
CA PHE A 97 3.62 15.07 -25.25
C PHE A 97 4.64 14.16 -24.58
N GLU A 98 5.83 13.98 -25.17
CA GLU A 98 6.95 13.30 -24.50
C GLU A 98 8.31 13.76 -25.03
N LYS A 99 9.29 13.85 -24.12
CA LYS A 99 10.71 14.00 -24.43
C LYS A 99 11.40 12.64 -24.25
N GLU A 100 12.24 12.25 -25.21
CA GLU A 100 13.14 11.09 -25.11
C GLU A 100 12.45 9.76 -24.71
N ASN A 101 11.21 9.54 -25.14
CA ASN A 101 10.38 8.37 -24.79
C ASN A 101 10.25 8.16 -23.26
N SER A 102 10.23 9.25 -22.48
CA SER A 102 10.23 9.20 -21.01
C SER A 102 9.01 8.44 -20.45
N ILE A 103 7.83 8.63 -21.04
CA ILE A 103 6.61 7.93 -20.62
C ILE A 103 6.70 6.44 -20.93
N GLN A 104 7.19 6.07 -22.11
CA GLN A 104 7.34 4.65 -22.46
C GLN A 104 8.34 3.94 -21.54
N LYS A 105 9.47 4.59 -21.20
CA LYS A 105 10.42 4.08 -20.21
C LYS A 105 9.76 3.91 -18.84
N LEU A 106 8.94 4.89 -18.41
CA LEU A 106 8.20 4.81 -17.16
C LEU A 106 7.19 3.64 -17.16
N ARG A 107 6.45 3.43 -18.25
CA ARG A 107 5.52 2.29 -18.38
C ARG A 107 6.23 0.96 -18.21
N ILE A 108 7.37 0.77 -18.86
CA ILE A 108 8.17 -0.46 -18.73
C ILE A 108 8.61 -0.65 -17.28
N LYS A 109 9.08 0.40 -16.61
CA LYS A 109 9.46 0.35 -15.18
C LYS A 109 8.26 -0.01 -14.27
N LEU A 110 7.07 0.47 -14.60
CA LEU A 110 5.85 0.27 -13.82
C LEU A 110 5.13 -1.06 -14.11
N GLN A 111 5.57 -1.84 -15.12
CA GLN A 111 4.99 -3.16 -15.39
C GLN A 111 5.26 -4.16 -14.26
N GLU A 112 6.40 -4.02 -13.56
CA GLU A 112 6.76 -4.86 -12.42
C GLU A 112 6.98 -4.00 -11.17
N ILE A 113 6.65 -4.53 -9.99
CA ILE A 113 6.97 -3.84 -8.73
C ILE A 113 8.45 -4.07 -8.42
N PRO A 114 9.28 -3.01 -8.28
CA PRO A 114 10.66 -3.17 -7.87
C PRO A 114 10.78 -3.98 -6.58
N ILE A 115 11.69 -4.95 -6.53
CA ILE A 115 11.75 -5.96 -5.46
C ILE A 115 11.78 -5.37 -4.05
N ASN A 116 12.55 -4.28 -3.84
CA ASN A 116 12.65 -3.62 -2.54
C ASN A 116 11.34 -2.93 -2.13
N ILE A 117 10.65 -2.30 -3.10
CA ILE A 117 9.34 -1.70 -2.88
C ILE A 117 8.31 -2.79 -2.57
N ARG A 118 8.36 -3.90 -3.30
CA ARG A 118 7.48 -5.06 -3.09
C ARG A 118 7.67 -5.65 -1.69
N LYS A 119 8.90 -5.93 -1.27
CA LYS A 119 9.21 -6.42 0.08
C LYS A 119 8.71 -5.48 1.17
N LYS A 120 8.93 -4.17 1.01
CA LYS A 120 8.42 -3.15 1.95
C LYS A 120 6.90 -3.19 2.06
N LYS A 121 6.18 -3.18 0.92
CA LYS A 121 4.72 -3.25 0.89
C LYS A 121 4.18 -4.53 1.48
N ILE A 122 4.76 -5.68 1.13
CA ILE A 122 4.46 -6.99 1.74
C ILE A 122 4.58 -6.91 3.26
N CYS A 123 5.66 -6.32 3.76
CA CYS A 123 5.89 -6.19 5.20
C CYS A 123 4.82 -5.33 5.88
N ILE A 124 4.48 -4.19 5.28
CA ILE A 124 3.44 -3.28 5.78
C ILE A 124 2.08 -3.99 5.85
N GLU A 125 1.65 -4.61 4.75
CA GLU A 125 0.36 -5.30 4.68
C GLU A 125 0.30 -6.50 5.61
N PHE A 126 1.39 -7.26 5.73
CA PHE A 126 1.46 -8.38 6.64
C PHE A 126 1.34 -7.93 8.11
N ALA A 127 1.96 -6.84 8.51
CA ALA A 127 1.80 -6.35 9.89
C ALA A 127 0.41 -5.78 10.17
N ASN A 128 -0.22 -5.13 9.19
CA ASN A 128 -1.63 -4.74 9.30
C ASN A 128 -2.53 -5.96 9.48
N LEU A 129 -2.30 -7.03 8.71
CA LEU A 129 -2.98 -8.31 8.87
C LEU A 129 -2.80 -8.88 10.30
N ILE A 130 -1.56 -8.93 10.81
CA ILE A 130 -1.28 -9.40 12.19
C ILE A 130 -1.98 -8.54 13.24
N LYS A 131 -2.05 -7.22 13.01
CA LYS A 131 -2.76 -6.29 13.90
C LYS A 131 -4.25 -6.57 13.93
N CYS A 132 -4.91 -6.61 12.77
CA CYS A 132 -6.34 -6.90 12.68
C CYS A 132 -6.66 -8.27 13.26
N TYR A 133 -5.83 -9.28 12.99
CA TYR A 133 -5.97 -10.63 13.54
C TYR A 133 -5.90 -10.63 15.09
N SER A 134 -4.85 -10.02 15.65
CA SER A 134 -4.62 -9.98 17.10
C SER A 134 -5.71 -9.20 17.84
N MET A 135 -6.05 -8.00 17.35
CA MET A 135 -7.13 -7.20 17.94
C MET A 135 -8.48 -7.88 17.78
N GLY A 136 -8.74 -8.50 16.63
CA GLY A 136 -9.99 -9.23 16.40
C GLY A 136 -10.19 -10.36 17.41
N LYS A 137 -9.12 -11.10 17.74
CA LYS A 137 -9.16 -12.12 18.80
C LYS A 137 -9.51 -11.53 20.16
N GLU A 138 -8.90 -10.40 20.53
CA GLU A 138 -9.20 -9.73 21.80
C GLU A 138 -10.67 -9.33 21.92
N PHE A 139 -11.25 -8.73 20.86
CA PHE A 139 -12.68 -8.41 20.82
C PHE A 139 -13.56 -9.65 20.88
N TYR A 140 -13.18 -10.71 20.17
CA TYR A 140 -13.91 -11.98 20.19
C TYR A 140 -13.95 -12.61 21.59
N GLU A 141 -12.81 -12.65 22.29
CA GLU A 141 -12.70 -13.16 23.66
C GLU A 141 -13.55 -12.36 24.65
N ARG A 142 -13.71 -11.06 24.40
CA ARG A 142 -14.61 -10.17 25.16
C ARG A 142 -16.08 -10.26 24.72
N LYS A 143 -16.43 -11.19 23.82
CA LYS A 143 -17.77 -11.39 23.25
C LYS A 143 -18.29 -10.18 22.47
N GLN A 144 -17.40 -9.32 22.00
CA GLN A 144 -17.70 -8.16 21.16
C GLN A 144 -17.63 -8.57 19.68
N TYR A 145 -18.58 -9.42 19.26
CA TYR A 145 -18.48 -10.13 17.98
C TYR A 145 -18.60 -9.24 16.74
N LEU A 146 -19.31 -8.11 16.81
CA LEU A 146 -19.42 -7.15 15.71
C LEU A 146 -18.09 -6.42 15.44
N ASP A 147 -17.38 -6.05 16.51
CA ASP A 147 -16.05 -5.44 16.42
C ASP A 147 -15.03 -6.45 15.88
N ALA A 148 -15.07 -7.69 16.40
CA ALA A 148 -14.25 -8.78 15.89
C ALA A 148 -14.50 -9.05 14.40
N PHE A 149 -15.77 -9.10 13.98
CA PHE A 149 -16.16 -9.28 12.58
C PHE A 149 -15.60 -8.16 11.69
N THR A 150 -15.72 -6.91 12.12
CA THR A 150 -15.20 -5.75 11.37
C THR A 150 -13.69 -5.85 11.16
N LEU A 151 -12.96 -6.22 12.21
CA LEU A 151 -11.52 -6.45 12.12
C LEU A 151 -11.15 -7.65 11.24
N MET A 152 -11.99 -8.70 11.22
CA MET A 152 -11.77 -9.84 10.32
C MET A 152 -11.99 -9.51 8.85
N VAL A 153 -12.98 -8.67 8.53
CA VAL A 153 -13.14 -8.13 7.17
C VAL A 153 -11.89 -7.33 6.76
N GLN A 154 -11.35 -6.51 7.65
CA GLN A 154 -10.10 -5.76 7.39
C GLN A 154 -8.89 -6.69 7.24
N ALA A 155 -8.77 -7.71 8.10
CA ALA A 155 -7.71 -8.72 8.00
C ALA A 155 -7.73 -9.41 6.64
N LEU A 156 -8.92 -9.80 6.16
CA LEU A 156 -9.11 -10.38 4.83
C LEU A 156 -8.69 -9.42 3.71
N GLN A 157 -8.98 -8.13 3.82
CA GLN A 157 -8.53 -7.12 2.85
C GLN A 157 -6.99 -7.02 2.80
N HIS A 158 -6.32 -7.07 3.96
CA HIS A 158 -4.86 -7.08 4.02
C HIS A 158 -4.28 -8.39 3.46
N LEU A 159 -4.88 -9.54 3.76
CA LEU A 159 -4.47 -10.83 3.19
C LEU A 159 -4.64 -10.88 1.67
N ALA A 160 -5.74 -10.36 1.15
CA ALA A 160 -6.00 -10.20 -0.28
C ALA A 160 -4.94 -9.34 -0.96
N THR A 161 -4.63 -8.18 -0.37
CA THR A 161 -3.61 -7.26 -0.86
C THR A 161 -2.22 -7.90 -0.85
N LEU A 162 -1.89 -8.60 0.24
CA LEU A 162 -0.65 -9.37 0.38
C LEU A 162 -0.51 -10.44 -0.70
N SER A 163 -1.58 -11.21 -0.96
CA SER A 163 -1.60 -12.27 -1.98
C SER A 163 -1.26 -11.72 -3.37
N VAL A 164 -1.83 -10.57 -3.74
CA VAL A 164 -1.53 -9.90 -5.00
C VAL A 164 -0.06 -9.44 -5.06
N LEU A 165 0.45 -8.83 -3.98
CA LEU A 165 1.82 -8.37 -3.91
C LEU A 165 2.84 -9.52 -3.99
N GLU A 166 2.54 -10.67 -3.38
CA GLU A 166 3.38 -11.87 -3.45
C GLU A 166 3.55 -12.37 -4.90
N HIS A 167 2.52 -12.22 -5.73
CA HIS A 167 2.57 -12.49 -7.17
C HIS A 167 3.30 -11.41 -7.99
N GLY A 168 3.83 -10.36 -7.36
CA GLY A 168 4.53 -9.27 -8.06
C GLY A 168 3.62 -8.27 -8.76
N LEU A 169 2.33 -8.34 -8.50
CA LEU A 169 1.32 -7.50 -9.14
C LEU A 169 0.91 -6.34 -8.23
N TYR A 170 0.47 -5.24 -8.82
CA TYR A 170 -0.13 -4.14 -8.09
C TYR A 170 -1.58 -4.51 -7.69
N PRO A 171 -1.98 -4.29 -6.42
CA PRO A 171 -3.37 -4.41 -5.99
C PRO A 171 -4.29 -3.48 -6.80
N ALA A 172 -5.24 -4.06 -7.52
CA ALA A 172 -6.21 -3.31 -8.30
C ALA A 172 -7.35 -2.76 -7.41
N ASN A 173 -8.08 -1.76 -7.91
CA ASN A 173 -9.31 -1.26 -7.27
C ASN A 173 -10.35 -2.37 -7.08
N SER A 174 -10.45 -3.30 -8.04
CA SER A 174 -11.27 -4.51 -7.98
C SER A 174 -10.51 -5.68 -7.35
N LEU A 175 -9.88 -5.45 -6.19
CA LEU A 175 -8.96 -6.38 -5.53
C LEU A 175 -9.48 -7.82 -5.48
N TRP A 176 -10.71 -8.02 -5.05
CA TRP A 176 -11.29 -9.37 -4.90
C TRP A 176 -11.46 -10.12 -6.23
N ASN A 177 -11.66 -9.42 -7.35
CA ASN A 177 -11.67 -10.06 -8.68
C ASN A 177 -10.26 -10.52 -9.09
N GLN A 178 -9.24 -9.79 -8.67
CA GLN A 178 -7.83 -10.16 -8.88
C GLN A 178 -7.48 -11.37 -8.01
N VAL A 179 -7.82 -11.34 -6.72
CA VAL A 179 -7.59 -12.46 -5.79
C VAL A 179 -8.33 -13.71 -6.21
N LYS A 180 -9.59 -13.62 -6.65
CA LYS A 180 -10.35 -14.77 -7.16
C LYS A 180 -9.63 -15.54 -8.28
N LYS A 181 -8.81 -14.85 -9.09
CA LYS A 181 -8.02 -15.47 -10.16
C LYS A 181 -6.66 -16.00 -9.67
N LEU A 182 -6.02 -15.30 -8.74
CA LEU A 182 -4.67 -15.62 -8.25
C LEU A 182 -4.69 -16.65 -7.11
N GLU A 183 -5.51 -16.41 -6.10
CA GLU A 183 -5.67 -17.23 -4.90
C GLU A 183 -7.17 -17.44 -4.57
N PRO A 184 -7.86 -18.35 -5.27
CA PRO A 184 -9.28 -18.63 -5.05
C PRO A 184 -9.62 -19.06 -3.62
N GLU A 185 -8.68 -19.69 -2.91
CA GLU A 185 -8.81 -20.07 -1.50
C GLU A 185 -9.00 -18.84 -0.61
N VAL A 186 -8.15 -17.81 -0.75
CA VAL A 186 -8.27 -16.55 0.00
C VAL A 186 -9.59 -15.83 -0.32
N TYR A 187 -10.05 -15.89 -1.57
CA TYR A 187 -11.37 -15.35 -1.96
C TYR A 187 -12.51 -16.09 -1.23
N THR A 188 -12.39 -17.40 -1.04
CA THR A 188 -13.42 -18.22 -0.37
C THR A 188 -13.57 -17.84 1.10
N PHE A 189 -12.50 -17.48 1.81
CA PHE A 189 -12.58 -16.99 3.19
C PHE A 189 -13.51 -15.78 3.34
N TYR A 190 -13.53 -14.87 2.35
CA TYR A 190 -14.44 -13.73 2.35
C TYR A 190 -15.89 -14.15 2.19
N LEU A 191 -16.16 -15.10 1.29
CA LEU A 191 -17.51 -15.66 1.11
C LEU A 191 -17.98 -16.39 2.37
N GLU A 192 -17.12 -17.19 3.01
CA GLU A 192 -17.45 -17.89 4.24
C GLU A 192 -17.79 -16.93 5.39
N LEU A 193 -17.09 -15.79 5.48
CA LEU A 193 -17.41 -14.77 6.48
C LEU A 193 -18.72 -14.04 6.16
N SER A 194 -18.98 -13.70 4.90
CA SER A 194 -20.08 -12.83 4.48
C SER A 194 -21.39 -13.54 4.17
N GLU A 195 -21.33 -14.72 3.54
CA GLU A 195 -22.49 -15.45 3.00
C GLU A 195 -22.89 -16.68 3.81
N SER A 196 -22.08 -17.10 4.80
CA SER A 196 -22.43 -18.25 5.64
C SER A 196 -23.70 -18.00 6.47
N ASN A 197 -24.53 -19.03 6.60
CA ASN A 197 -25.74 -19.04 7.43
C ASN A 197 -25.44 -19.19 8.94
N GLU A 198 -24.18 -19.38 9.31
CA GLU A 198 -23.76 -19.53 10.69
C GLU A 198 -23.90 -18.20 11.48
N PRO A 199 -24.11 -18.26 12.81
CA PRO A 199 -24.06 -17.07 13.67
C PRO A 199 -22.73 -16.32 13.50
N ILE A 200 -22.74 -15.00 13.68
CA ILE A 200 -21.55 -14.15 13.51
C ILE A 200 -20.36 -14.62 14.36
N GLU A 201 -20.62 -15.06 15.59
CA GLU A 201 -19.62 -15.67 16.47
C GLU A 201 -18.92 -16.84 15.77
N LYS A 202 -19.71 -17.78 15.22
CA LYS A 202 -19.16 -18.98 14.60
C LYS A 202 -18.40 -18.67 13.31
N ARG A 203 -18.90 -17.75 12.48
CA ARG A 203 -18.21 -17.30 11.25
C ARG A 203 -16.85 -16.68 11.56
N VAL A 204 -16.79 -15.80 12.55
CA VAL A 204 -15.53 -15.17 13.01
C VAL A 204 -14.59 -16.21 13.61
N GLN A 205 -15.10 -17.14 14.42
CA GLN A 205 -14.31 -18.22 15.01
C GLN A 205 -13.61 -19.09 13.95
N LEU A 206 -14.37 -19.51 12.93
CA LEU A 206 -13.84 -20.34 11.84
C LEU A 206 -12.75 -19.58 11.07
N LEU A 207 -12.99 -18.31 10.76
CA LEU A 207 -12.03 -17.49 10.04
C LEU A 207 -10.71 -17.28 10.80
N PHE A 208 -10.71 -17.26 12.15
CA PHE A 208 -9.46 -17.20 12.90
C PHE A 208 -8.55 -18.42 12.68
N LEU A 209 -9.11 -19.58 12.37
CA LEU A 209 -8.35 -20.79 12.06
C LEU A 209 -7.63 -20.61 10.72
N GLU A 210 -8.38 -20.23 9.69
CA GLU A 210 -7.87 -20.00 8.34
C GLU A 210 -6.81 -18.87 8.30
N LEU A 211 -7.12 -17.72 8.92
CA LEU A 211 -6.15 -16.63 9.04
C LEU A 211 -4.94 -17.01 9.90
N GLY A 212 -5.11 -17.89 10.89
CA GLY A 212 -4.00 -18.42 11.69
C GLY A 212 -3.00 -19.21 10.85
N PHE A 213 -3.49 -20.04 9.93
CA PHE A 213 -2.67 -20.76 8.98
C PHE A 213 -2.04 -19.83 7.93
N ALA A 214 -2.84 -18.94 7.33
CA ALA A 214 -2.38 -18.00 6.31
C ALA A 214 -1.28 -17.05 6.84
N THR A 215 -1.42 -16.56 8.08
CA THR A 215 -0.39 -15.72 8.71
C THR A 215 0.88 -16.50 9.03
N SER A 216 0.75 -17.74 9.52
CA SER A 216 1.90 -18.57 9.88
C SER A 216 2.72 -18.99 8.65
N SER A 217 2.06 -19.40 7.56
CA SER A 217 2.73 -19.78 6.30
C SER A 217 3.47 -18.61 5.64
N ARG A 218 2.96 -17.38 5.79
CA ARG A 218 3.53 -16.15 5.19
C ARG A 218 4.49 -15.39 6.11
N THR A 219 4.70 -15.84 7.35
CA THR A 219 5.49 -15.08 8.35
C THR A 219 6.88 -14.71 7.85
N ARG A 220 7.60 -15.63 7.19
CA ARG A 220 8.96 -15.39 6.72
C ARG A 220 9.03 -14.36 5.60
N ILE A 221 8.11 -14.45 4.64
CA ILE A 221 8.03 -13.51 3.51
C ILE A 221 7.54 -12.14 4.02
N GLY A 222 6.47 -12.14 4.81
CA GLY A 222 5.85 -10.97 5.41
C GLY A 222 6.73 -10.20 6.40
N SER A 223 7.77 -10.81 6.98
CA SER A 223 8.71 -10.12 7.86
C SER A 223 10.06 -9.80 7.22
N SER A 224 10.29 -10.28 5.99
CA SER A 224 11.61 -10.25 5.34
C SER A 224 12.26 -8.86 5.32
N TYR A 225 11.49 -7.82 4.97
CA TYR A 225 11.99 -6.45 4.91
C TYR A 225 12.44 -5.91 6.27
N LEU A 226 11.63 -6.12 7.32
CA LEU A 226 12.01 -5.71 8.68
C LEU A 226 13.24 -6.48 9.15
N LEU A 227 13.31 -7.79 8.90
CA LEU A 227 14.45 -8.61 9.30
C LEU A 227 15.74 -8.21 8.57
N GLU A 228 15.66 -7.84 7.29
CA GLU A 228 16.79 -7.31 6.52
C GLU A 228 17.32 -6.00 7.14
N ILE A 229 16.42 -5.11 7.56
CA ILE A 229 16.80 -3.87 8.26
C ILE A 229 17.41 -4.19 9.61
N MET A 230 16.79 -5.08 10.39
CA MET A 230 17.28 -5.43 11.72
C MET A 230 18.66 -6.09 11.68
N LYS A 231 18.99 -6.85 10.62
CA LYS A 231 20.32 -7.44 10.43
C LYS A 231 21.44 -6.43 10.18
N SER A 232 21.12 -5.16 9.95
CA SER A 232 22.14 -4.12 9.75
C SER A 232 22.81 -3.65 11.05
N LYS A 233 22.31 -4.06 12.22
CA LYS A 233 22.92 -3.81 13.53
C LYS A 233 22.72 -5.04 14.43
N ASP A 234 23.59 -5.21 15.42
CA ASP A 234 23.51 -6.36 16.34
C ASP A 234 22.25 -6.33 17.22
N GLU A 235 21.82 -5.14 17.65
CA GLU A 235 20.69 -4.95 18.54
C GLU A 235 19.93 -3.67 18.20
N TRP A 236 18.61 -3.72 18.42
CA TRP A 236 17.70 -2.61 18.18
C TRP A 236 16.83 -2.34 19.40
N THR A 237 16.60 -1.08 19.73
CA THR A 237 15.48 -0.70 20.61
C THR A 237 14.25 -0.41 19.75
N LEU A 238 13.05 -0.43 20.35
CA LEU A 238 11.84 0.01 19.64
C LEU A 238 11.98 1.46 19.14
N LYS A 239 12.64 2.32 19.93
CA LYS A 239 12.93 3.71 19.55
C LYS A 239 13.80 3.77 18.30
N ASP A 240 14.83 2.94 18.18
CA ASP A 240 15.70 2.92 17.00
C ASP A 240 14.93 2.52 15.75
N LEU A 241 14.04 1.52 15.85
CA LEU A 241 13.23 1.03 14.73
C LEU A 241 12.18 2.04 14.28
N VAL A 242 11.49 2.70 15.22
CA VAL A 242 10.46 3.71 14.92
C VAL A 242 11.06 4.94 14.23
N ASN A 243 12.32 5.27 14.52
CA ASN A 243 13.02 6.42 13.95
C ASN A 243 13.87 6.06 12.71
N ASP A 244 13.89 4.81 12.25
CA ASP A 244 14.56 4.44 11.01
C ASP A 244 13.74 4.92 9.81
N GLU A 245 14.32 5.75 8.94
CA GLU A 245 13.64 6.34 7.79
C GLU A 245 13.00 5.28 6.86
N ARG A 246 13.60 4.08 6.80
CA ARG A 246 13.11 2.96 5.99
C ARG A 246 11.83 2.34 6.56
N LEU A 247 11.54 2.58 7.83
CA LEU A 247 10.43 2.04 8.62
C LEU A 247 9.39 3.08 9.06
N ILE A 248 9.51 4.36 8.66
CA ILE A 248 8.57 5.43 9.07
C ILE A 248 7.10 5.05 8.78
N GLU A 249 6.80 4.54 7.58
CA GLU A 249 5.45 4.11 7.20
C GLU A 249 4.92 2.94 8.04
N PHE A 250 5.82 2.21 8.70
CA PHE A 250 5.56 1.00 9.47
C PHE A 250 5.46 1.27 10.98
N ALA A 251 5.90 2.45 11.42
CA ALA A 251 6.03 2.80 12.83
C ALA A 251 4.81 2.48 13.71
N PRO A 252 3.55 2.75 13.28
CA PRO A 252 2.38 2.48 14.12
C PRO A 252 2.16 1.01 14.48
N ASN A 253 2.73 0.08 13.72
CA ASN A 253 2.53 -1.36 13.90
C ASN A 253 3.79 -2.08 14.40
N LEU A 254 4.93 -1.39 14.50
CA LEU A 254 6.22 -2.00 14.84
C LEU A 254 6.19 -2.79 16.15
N GLU A 255 5.61 -2.21 17.19
CA GLU A 255 5.59 -2.83 18.52
C GLU A 255 4.87 -4.18 18.51
N LEU A 256 3.62 -4.20 18.05
CA LEU A 256 2.81 -5.42 17.97
C LEU A 256 3.45 -6.45 17.03
N PHE A 257 4.04 -5.99 15.93
CA PHE A 257 4.68 -6.89 14.98
C PHE A 257 5.96 -7.52 15.54
N LEU A 258 6.77 -6.77 16.30
CA LEU A 258 7.92 -7.32 17.02
C LEU A 258 7.50 -8.34 18.08
N GLN A 259 6.43 -8.06 18.83
CA GLN A 259 5.86 -9.02 19.79
C GLN A 259 5.44 -10.31 19.09
N TYR A 260 4.76 -10.21 17.95
CA TYR A 260 4.40 -11.36 17.12
C TYR A 260 5.64 -12.15 16.67
N LEU A 261 6.67 -11.49 16.14
CA LEU A 261 7.90 -12.15 15.69
C LEU A 261 8.68 -12.78 16.85
N ALA A 262 8.63 -12.18 18.03
CA ALA A 262 9.20 -12.75 19.25
C ALA A 262 8.47 -14.02 19.68
N LEU A 263 7.13 -14.01 19.67
CA LEU A 263 6.30 -15.20 19.92
C LEU A 263 6.57 -16.32 18.91
N LYS A 264 6.87 -15.96 17.66
CA LYS A 264 7.25 -16.91 16.60
C LYS A 264 8.74 -17.33 16.66
N ASN A 265 9.49 -16.91 17.68
CA ASN A 265 10.92 -17.22 17.82
C ASN A 265 11.80 -16.75 16.65
N ILE A 266 11.39 -15.72 15.92
CA ILE A 266 12.14 -15.15 14.79
C ILE A 266 13.00 -13.96 15.25
N VAL A 267 12.50 -13.20 16.21
CA VAL A 267 13.21 -12.10 16.87
C VAL A 267 13.46 -12.51 18.33
N ALA A 268 14.70 -12.40 18.78
CA ALA A 268 15.03 -12.53 20.19
C ALA A 268 14.81 -11.19 20.91
N VAL A 269 14.34 -11.29 22.15
CA VAL A 269 14.16 -10.18 23.08
C VAL A 269 15.22 -10.32 24.17
N ASP A 270 16.00 -9.27 24.38
CA ASP A 270 17.01 -9.20 25.44
C ASP A 270 16.73 -7.97 26.31
N ASP A 271 16.50 -8.19 27.61
CA ASP A 271 16.18 -7.14 28.57
C ASP A 271 17.49 -6.76 29.29
N GLN A 272 18.17 -5.70 28.82
CA GLN A 272 19.46 -5.26 29.35
C GLN A 272 19.28 -4.22 30.46
N ASN A 273 19.98 -4.37 31.58
CA ASN A 273 19.87 -3.48 32.72
C ASN A 273 20.28 -2.04 32.36
N SER A 274 19.36 -1.08 32.54
CA SER A 274 19.63 0.32 32.28
C SER A 274 20.03 1.02 33.59
N LYS A 275 21.30 1.42 33.70
CA LYS A 275 21.85 2.38 34.68
C LYS A 275 21.22 2.31 36.09
N GLY A 276 21.41 1.17 36.78
CA GLY A 276 21.29 1.10 38.24
C GLY A 276 19.87 1.28 38.78
N SER A 277 19.01 0.29 38.53
CA SER A 277 17.82 -0.08 39.32
C SER A 277 17.16 -1.27 38.61
N ALA A 278 16.04 -1.80 39.11
CA ALA A 278 15.27 -2.90 38.47
C ALA A 278 14.60 -2.49 37.13
N VAL A 279 15.21 -1.57 36.38
CA VAL A 279 14.74 -1.06 35.09
C VAL A 279 15.60 -1.68 34.00
N TYR A 280 14.93 -2.31 33.04
CA TYR A 280 15.57 -2.96 31.91
C TYR A 280 15.12 -2.27 30.62
N GLN A 281 16.08 -2.00 29.73
CA GLN A 281 15.78 -1.57 28.39
C GLN A 281 15.63 -2.82 27.51
N ARG A 282 14.43 -2.99 26.96
CA ARG A 282 14.14 -4.06 26.01
C ARG A 282 14.83 -3.80 24.67
N LYS A 283 15.62 -4.77 24.24
CA LYS A 283 16.28 -4.82 22.94
C LYS A 283 15.81 -6.01 22.12
N TYR A 284 15.90 -5.87 20.82
CA TYR A 284 15.47 -6.83 19.82
C TYR A 284 16.64 -7.16 18.90
N LYS A 285 16.80 -8.45 18.57
CA LYS A 285 17.76 -8.90 17.56
C LYS A 285 17.17 -10.03 16.73
N VAL A 286 17.56 -10.11 15.46
CA VAL A 286 17.16 -11.25 14.61
C VAL A 286 17.86 -12.50 15.11
N ARG A 287 17.16 -13.63 15.17
CA ARG A 287 17.76 -14.93 15.47
C ARG A 287 18.44 -15.57 14.26
#